data_AF-A0A5J9TLS3-F1
#
_entry.id   AF-A0A5J9TLS3-F1
#
_cell.length_a   1.000
_cell.length_b   1.000
_cell.length_c   1.000
_cell.angle_alpha   90.00
_cell.angle_beta   90.00
_cell.angle_gamma   90.00
#
_symmetry.space_group_name_H-M   'P 1'
#
loop_
_entity.id
_entity.type
_entity.pdbx_description
1 polymer ?
#
loop_
_entity_poly.entity_id
_entity_poly.type
_entity_poly.pdbx_seq_one_letter_code
_entity_poly.pdbx_strand_id
1 'polypeptide(L)'
;MDGGSVIDFSGAKISGDIDSRNPSIFLPRLQPAACPLVALDIGGTLTKLVYTASCGDGSDGAELRFANFERRRLDDCFEFLRSEGLIRCEGTWSSNENMGLKATGGGAYSFADNFREKLDVHLDKLDEFECIVSGANFLLQNIPDAAFTYMDGKTSTFDVSNNLFPYLIVNIGSGVGMIKVNGNRNFEFVTESNIGGAFVFGLAKLLTGCNSYGEFLQLCEKGDNSVLDLLAKDICGEFISQEQGLSASTLASSFGKVITSKKKLADYKPEDLASTLLSAFTYNIAQIAYLAASLLGLQRVVFSGSFICGHKNTMDNISYAIDVCHENLTNEESTETYSLRDCLTPINRTSAHEQNDSDIFPYLFINIGSGISMIEVSGKGKFKRITRSHLGGGTILGLAKLLTGCSSYEEFLELSEMGNSLSIDLTIEDICGEGYRKYGFPSSFVVGSFGKVNSSKLSEYKLEDICASLLYCFIYNTGQIVYLVTKILGVKRIFFRGAFVCDHEKIMDEISRFLKHRFKGGIQVTFMCHEGFLGEQGAFWSYQNMGIDALDGPKDIREVLLGAPYTGQFQSLPLAQQQKDGQNKRVERQVESLRHEDVVLKADVELLTTTTRE
;
A
#
# COMPACT_ATOMS: atom_id res chain seq x y z
N MET A 1 -41.45 27.51 7.30
CA MET A 1 -42.12 26.25 6.91
C MET A 1 -41.58 25.90 5.53
N ASP A 2 -40.55 25.07 5.45
CA ASP A 2 -40.14 24.45 4.19
C ASP A 2 -40.22 22.94 4.42
N GLY A 3 -41.38 22.38 4.07
CA GLY A 3 -41.61 20.94 4.06
C GLY A 3 -40.89 20.34 2.87
N GLY A 4 -39.62 19.97 3.04
CA GLY A 4 -38.95 19.10 2.09
C GLY A 4 -39.66 17.76 2.08
N SER A 5 -40.25 17.38 0.93
CA SER A 5 -40.82 16.05 0.72
C SER A 5 -39.75 15.00 0.99
N VAL A 6 -39.91 14.22 2.06
CA VAL A 6 -39.06 13.05 2.31
C VAL A 6 -39.35 12.05 1.19
N ILE A 7 -38.36 11.73 0.37
CA ILE A 7 -38.48 10.69 -0.64
C ILE A 7 -38.69 9.37 0.09
N ASP A 8 -39.79 8.69 -0.20
CA ASP A 8 -40.12 7.40 0.37
C ASP A 8 -39.46 6.28 -0.44
N PHE A 9 -38.46 5.62 0.14
CA PHE A 9 -37.73 4.52 -0.49
C PHE A 9 -38.35 3.15 -0.22
N SER A 10 -39.54 3.09 0.40
CA SER A 10 -40.20 1.82 0.71
C SER A 10 -40.49 1.00 -0.55
N GLY A 11 -39.95 -0.21 -0.61
CA GLY A 11 -40.07 -1.12 -1.75
C GLY A 11 -39.05 -0.88 -2.87
N ALA A 12 -38.07 0.00 -2.66
CA ALA A 12 -36.93 0.13 -3.55
C ALA A 12 -36.16 -1.18 -3.65
N LYS A 13 -35.70 -1.53 -4.86
CA LYS A 13 -35.01 -2.79 -5.12
C LYS A 13 -34.13 -2.70 -6.35
N ILE A 14 -33.14 -3.60 -6.42
CA ILE A 14 -32.39 -3.84 -7.64
C ILE A 14 -33.34 -4.45 -8.69
N SER A 15 -33.41 -3.84 -9.87
CA SER A 15 -34.30 -4.25 -10.99
C SER A 15 -33.55 -4.80 -12.20
N GLY A 16 -32.25 -4.50 -12.33
CA GLY A 16 -31.39 -5.05 -13.37
C GLY A 16 -30.84 -6.45 -13.06
N ASP A 17 -30.12 -7.02 -14.01
CA ASP A 17 -29.34 -8.25 -13.79
C ASP A 17 -28.31 -8.00 -12.68
N ILE A 18 -28.38 -8.78 -11.59
CA ILE A 18 -27.52 -8.60 -10.42
C ILE A 18 -26.04 -8.88 -10.74
N ASP A 19 -25.78 -9.67 -11.78
CA ASP A 19 -24.43 -9.92 -12.29
C ASP A 19 -23.94 -8.81 -13.25
N SER A 20 -24.83 -7.89 -13.65
CA SER A 20 -24.43 -6.70 -14.41
C SER A 20 -23.64 -5.74 -13.52
N ARG A 21 -22.72 -5.00 -14.14
CA ARG A 21 -21.77 -4.13 -13.40
C ARG A 21 -22.44 -3.01 -12.60
N ASN A 22 -23.55 -2.45 -13.10
CA ASN A 22 -24.29 -1.38 -12.45
C ASN A 22 -25.79 -1.62 -12.69
N PRO A 23 -26.42 -2.57 -11.97
CA PRO A 23 -27.83 -2.86 -12.17
C PRO A 23 -28.67 -1.63 -11.79
N SER A 24 -29.78 -1.44 -12.49
CA SER A 24 -30.68 -0.36 -12.18
C SER A 24 -31.37 -0.56 -10.83
N ILE A 25 -31.77 0.55 -10.20
CA ILE A 25 -32.54 0.53 -8.96
C ILE A 25 -33.93 1.10 -9.24
N PHE A 26 -34.95 0.31 -8.99
CA PHE A 26 -36.34 0.74 -9.11
C PHE A 26 -36.80 1.46 -7.84
N LEU A 27 -37.36 2.66 -7.99
CA LEU A 27 -37.93 3.47 -6.93
C LEU A 27 -39.46 3.61 -7.13
N PRO A 28 -40.28 2.77 -6.47
CA PRO A 28 -41.71 2.66 -6.75
C PRO A 28 -42.54 3.89 -6.36
N ARG A 29 -42.02 4.74 -5.48
CA ARG A 29 -42.77 5.91 -4.95
C ARG A 29 -42.15 7.24 -5.35
N LEU A 30 -41.14 7.20 -6.22
CA LEU A 30 -40.60 8.41 -6.82
C LEU A 30 -41.48 8.78 -8.00
N GLN A 31 -42.29 9.85 -7.84
CA GLN A 31 -43.09 10.36 -8.95
C GLN A 31 -42.18 10.81 -10.10
N PRO A 32 -42.54 10.54 -11.37
CA PRO A 32 -41.80 11.06 -12.51
C PRO A 32 -41.74 12.58 -12.43
N ALA A 33 -40.54 13.13 -12.23
CA ALA A 33 -40.33 14.57 -12.30
C ALA A 33 -40.54 15.05 -13.75
N ALA A 34 -40.97 16.30 -13.92
CA ALA A 34 -41.12 16.91 -15.25
C ALA A 34 -39.79 16.96 -16.04
N CYS A 35 -38.66 16.88 -15.34
CA CYS A 35 -37.31 16.78 -15.88
C CYS A 35 -36.57 15.60 -15.22
N PRO A 36 -35.70 14.87 -15.94
CA PRO A 36 -34.88 13.83 -15.34
C PRO A 36 -33.93 14.42 -14.28
N LEU A 37 -33.86 13.78 -13.12
CA LEU A 37 -32.87 14.11 -12.09
C LEU A 37 -31.54 13.48 -12.49
N VAL A 38 -30.47 14.27 -12.44
CA VAL A 38 -29.12 13.85 -12.83
C VAL A 38 -28.11 14.31 -11.77
N ALA A 39 -27.23 13.41 -11.37
CA ALA A 39 -26.10 13.69 -10.50
C ALA A 39 -24.81 13.14 -11.11
N LEU A 40 -23.71 13.88 -10.94
CA LEU A 40 -22.39 13.53 -11.46
C LEU A 40 -21.35 13.41 -10.34
N ASP A 41 -20.46 12.44 -10.46
CA ASP A 41 -19.20 12.35 -9.72
C ASP A 41 -18.05 12.43 -10.73
N ILE A 42 -17.36 13.57 -10.76
CA ILE A 42 -16.23 13.81 -11.67
C ILE A 42 -14.94 13.56 -10.90
N GLY A 43 -14.54 12.30 -10.85
CA GLY A 43 -13.43 11.84 -10.02
C GLY A 43 -12.06 11.95 -10.70
N GLY A 44 -11.06 11.37 -10.03
CA GLY A 44 -9.64 11.20 -10.37
C GLY A 44 -9.32 10.52 -11.72
N THR A 45 -10.28 9.80 -12.30
CA THR A 45 -10.05 8.95 -13.48
C THR A 45 -11.33 8.73 -14.29
N LEU A 46 -12.47 8.70 -13.61
CA LEU A 46 -13.78 8.44 -14.20
C LEU A 46 -14.74 9.59 -13.88
N THR A 47 -15.63 9.87 -14.82
CA THR A 47 -16.87 10.62 -14.60
C THR A 47 -18.02 9.62 -14.50
N LYS A 48 -18.77 9.64 -13.40
CA LYS A 48 -19.92 8.75 -13.18
C LYS A 48 -21.19 9.57 -13.13
N LEU A 49 -22.27 9.00 -13.64
CA LEU A 49 -23.59 9.62 -13.65
C LEU A 49 -24.60 8.68 -13.03
N VAL A 50 -25.49 9.25 -12.23
CA VAL A 50 -26.75 8.62 -11.81
C VAL A 50 -27.88 9.49 -12.34
N TYR A 51 -28.85 8.87 -13.00
CA TYR A 51 -30.00 9.60 -13.53
C TYR A 51 -31.30 8.81 -13.43
N THR A 52 -32.42 9.52 -13.32
CA THR A 52 -33.75 8.91 -13.33
C THR A 52 -34.27 8.73 -14.76
N ALA A 53 -34.81 7.56 -15.05
CA ALA A 53 -35.58 7.27 -16.27
C ALA A 53 -37.02 6.87 -15.90
N SER A 54 -37.98 7.18 -16.78
CA SER A 54 -39.37 6.72 -16.63
C SER A 54 -39.46 5.22 -16.94
N CYS A 55 -40.23 4.49 -16.14
CA CYS A 55 -40.59 3.12 -16.45
C CYS A 55 -41.57 3.12 -17.63
N GLY A 56 -41.09 2.76 -18.82
CA GLY A 56 -41.84 2.81 -20.08
C GLY A 56 -43.06 1.87 -20.18
N ASP A 57 -43.46 1.25 -19.08
CA ASP A 57 -44.59 0.33 -18.95
C ASP A 57 -45.84 0.98 -18.31
N GLY A 58 -45.78 2.26 -17.94
CA GLY A 58 -46.89 2.98 -17.31
C GLY A 58 -47.05 2.71 -15.82
N SER A 59 -46.04 2.11 -15.17
CA SER A 59 -45.98 1.97 -13.72
C SER A 59 -45.68 3.32 -13.04
N ASP A 60 -46.32 3.55 -11.89
CA ASP A 60 -45.96 4.65 -10.99
C ASP A 60 -44.58 4.35 -10.39
N GLY A 61 -43.57 5.16 -10.74
CA GLY A 61 -42.20 5.01 -10.24
C GLY A 61 -41.14 5.54 -11.20
N ALA A 62 -39.88 5.47 -10.76
CA ALA A 62 -38.73 5.84 -11.57
C ALA A 62 -37.59 4.82 -11.41
N GLU A 63 -36.82 4.65 -12.48
CA GLU A 63 -35.64 3.80 -12.50
C GLU A 63 -34.38 4.67 -12.38
N LEU A 64 -33.54 4.40 -11.38
CA LEU A 64 -32.20 4.95 -11.29
C LEU A 64 -31.26 4.14 -12.17
N ARG A 65 -30.63 4.81 -13.13
CA ARG A 65 -29.67 4.24 -14.07
C ARG A 65 -28.30 4.87 -13.87
N PHE A 66 -27.28 4.13 -14.30
CA PHE A 66 -25.88 4.44 -14.03
C PHE A 66 -25.10 4.45 -15.34
N ALA A 67 -24.25 5.47 -15.52
CA ALA A 67 -23.31 5.55 -16.63
C ALA A 67 -21.93 5.95 -16.12
N ASN A 68 -20.88 5.54 -16.83
CA ASN A 68 -19.51 5.92 -16.51
C ASN A 68 -18.73 6.20 -17.79
N PHE A 69 -17.85 7.20 -17.71
CA PHE A 69 -16.99 7.66 -18.79
C PHE A 69 -15.57 7.82 -18.25
N GLU A 70 -14.58 7.48 -19.05
CA GLU A 70 -13.20 7.85 -18.72
C GLU A 70 -13.08 9.37 -18.76
N ARG A 71 -12.36 9.96 -17.80
CA ARG A 71 -12.24 11.42 -17.73
C ARG A 71 -11.67 12.02 -19.01
N ARG A 72 -10.72 11.34 -19.66
CA ARG A 72 -10.16 11.78 -20.95
C ARG A 72 -11.17 11.78 -22.11
N ARG A 73 -12.32 11.15 -21.93
CA ARG A 73 -13.45 11.06 -22.87
C ARG A 73 -14.67 11.82 -22.34
N LEU A 74 -14.44 12.98 -21.70
CA LEU A 74 -15.52 13.79 -21.15
C LEU A 74 -16.49 14.29 -22.24
N ASP A 75 -16.03 14.43 -23.48
CA ASP A 75 -16.90 14.80 -24.61
C ASP A 75 -17.99 13.75 -24.88
N ASP A 76 -17.66 12.46 -24.77
CA ASP A 76 -18.64 11.38 -24.90
C ASP A 76 -19.72 11.45 -23.79
N CYS A 77 -19.35 11.91 -22.59
CA CYS A 77 -20.31 12.18 -21.52
C CYS A 77 -21.26 13.32 -21.91
N PHE A 78 -20.77 14.37 -22.56
CA PHE A 78 -21.61 15.47 -23.04
C PHE A 78 -22.57 15.02 -24.14
N GLU A 79 -22.08 14.22 -25.09
CA GLU A 79 -22.92 13.62 -26.13
C GLU A 79 -23.99 12.71 -25.53
N PHE A 80 -23.61 11.87 -24.55
CA PHE A 80 -24.55 11.01 -23.84
C PHE A 80 -25.67 11.80 -23.17
N LEU A 81 -25.33 12.83 -22.39
CA LEU A 81 -26.30 13.71 -21.73
C LEU A 81 -27.30 14.32 -22.71
N ARG A 82 -26.84 14.75 -23.90
CA ARG A 82 -27.72 15.28 -24.96
C ARG A 82 -28.60 14.18 -25.56
N SER A 83 -28.01 13.04 -25.93
CA SER A 83 -28.71 11.95 -26.62
C SER A 83 -29.81 11.31 -25.77
N GLU A 84 -29.61 11.23 -24.45
CA GLU A 84 -30.56 10.70 -23.49
C GLU A 84 -31.58 11.75 -23.02
N GLY A 85 -31.53 12.98 -23.55
CA GLY A 85 -32.44 14.06 -23.17
C GLY A 85 -32.32 14.48 -21.70
N LEU A 86 -31.15 14.26 -21.10
CA LEU A 86 -30.88 14.53 -19.67
C LEU A 86 -30.59 16.00 -19.37
N ILE A 87 -30.39 16.78 -20.43
CA ILE A 87 -30.16 18.23 -20.41
C ILE A 87 -30.99 18.88 -21.51
N ARG A 88 -31.19 20.20 -21.43
CA ARG A 88 -31.97 20.95 -22.42
C ARG A 88 -31.40 20.77 -23.83
N CYS A 89 -32.27 20.45 -24.79
CA CYS A 89 -32.00 20.68 -26.21
C CYS A 89 -32.70 21.97 -26.64
N GLU A 90 -32.04 22.78 -27.48
CA GLU A 90 -32.58 24.03 -28.01
C GLU A 90 -34.02 23.83 -28.57
N GLY A 91 -34.96 24.66 -28.12
CA GLY A 91 -36.33 24.71 -28.64
C GLY A 91 -37.42 24.06 -27.78
N THR A 92 -37.09 23.44 -26.63
CA THR A 92 -38.07 22.58 -25.94
C THR A 92 -38.81 23.23 -24.76
N TRP A 93 -38.26 24.21 -24.01
CA TRP A 93 -38.92 24.78 -22.81
C TRP A 93 -38.75 26.30 -22.64
N SER A 94 -39.82 27.00 -22.25
CA SER A 94 -39.96 28.47 -22.25
C SER A 94 -39.71 29.16 -20.89
N SER A 95 -38.68 28.79 -20.14
CA SER A 95 -38.33 29.47 -18.87
C SER A 95 -36.83 29.81 -18.75
N ASN A 96 -36.53 31.06 -18.38
CA ASN A 96 -35.20 31.69 -18.29
C ASN A 96 -34.32 31.23 -17.11
N GLU A 97 -34.50 30.03 -16.57
CA GLU A 97 -33.66 29.53 -15.46
C GLU A 97 -32.51 28.67 -15.97
N ASN A 98 -31.27 29.02 -15.58
CA ASN A 98 -30.07 28.23 -15.87
C ASN A 98 -30.21 26.84 -15.23
N MET A 99 -30.04 25.77 -16.01
CA MET A 99 -30.12 24.40 -15.50
C MET A 99 -28.90 24.08 -14.64
N GLY A 100 -29.14 23.72 -13.38
CA GLY A 100 -28.10 23.27 -12.44
C GLY A 100 -28.05 21.75 -12.34
N LEU A 101 -26.88 21.15 -12.51
CA LEU A 101 -26.65 19.72 -12.25
C LEU A 101 -25.93 19.53 -10.93
N LYS A 102 -26.39 18.59 -10.11
CA LYS A 102 -25.68 18.22 -8.87
C LYS A 102 -24.40 17.49 -9.25
N ALA A 103 -23.26 17.99 -8.78
CA ALA A 103 -21.96 17.41 -9.09
C ALA A 103 -21.09 17.31 -7.86
N THR A 104 -20.35 16.22 -7.74
CA THR A 104 -19.35 15.99 -6.69
C THR A 104 -18.04 15.48 -7.29
N GLY A 105 -17.07 15.18 -6.44
CA GLY A 105 -15.71 14.84 -6.83
C GLY A 105 -14.91 16.09 -7.21
N GLY A 106 -13.59 15.99 -7.09
CA GLY A 106 -12.71 17.15 -7.33
C GLY A 106 -12.81 17.76 -8.74
N GLY A 107 -13.15 16.95 -9.75
CA GLY A 107 -13.34 17.42 -11.12
C GLY A 107 -14.60 18.29 -11.32
N ALA A 108 -15.55 18.28 -10.37
CA ALA A 108 -16.67 19.24 -10.39
C ALA A 108 -16.19 20.69 -10.27
N TYR A 109 -14.98 20.92 -9.74
CA TYR A 109 -14.33 22.22 -9.72
C TYR A 109 -13.63 22.50 -11.06
N SER A 110 -12.75 21.61 -11.48
CA SER A 110 -11.88 21.80 -12.65
C SER A 110 -12.62 21.84 -13.99
N PHE A 111 -13.72 21.09 -14.13
CA PHE A 111 -14.47 21.00 -15.38
C PHE A 111 -15.75 21.85 -15.40
N ALA A 112 -15.98 22.67 -14.37
CA ALA A 112 -17.19 23.50 -14.28
C ALA A 112 -17.38 24.40 -15.52
N ASP A 113 -16.30 25.00 -16.01
CA ASP A 113 -16.35 25.86 -17.20
C ASP A 113 -16.63 25.05 -18.46
N ASN A 114 -16.13 23.82 -18.59
CA ASN A 114 -16.45 22.96 -19.73
C ASN A 114 -17.94 22.62 -19.80
N PHE A 115 -18.59 22.32 -18.67
CA PHE A 115 -20.04 22.08 -18.62
C PHE A 115 -20.82 23.36 -18.97
N ARG A 116 -20.35 24.52 -18.50
CA ARG A 116 -20.96 25.81 -18.83
C ARG A 116 -20.83 26.13 -20.31
N GLU A 117 -19.65 26.00 -20.90
CA GLU A 117 -19.37 26.36 -22.29
C GLU A 117 -20.01 25.39 -23.29
N LYS A 118 -19.99 24.08 -23.00
CA LYS A 118 -20.45 23.06 -23.95
C LYS A 118 -21.92 22.71 -23.79
N LEU A 119 -22.47 22.80 -22.57
CA LEU A 119 -23.84 22.37 -22.28
C LEU A 119 -24.76 23.49 -21.78
N ASP A 120 -24.24 24.71 -21.55
CA ASP A 120 -24.95 25.81 -20.88
C ASP A 120 -25.55 25.39 -19.52
N VAL A 121 -24.78 24.60 -18.78
CA VAL A 121 -25.17 24.03 -17.48
C VAL A 121 -24.22 24.50 -16.39
N HIS A 122 -24.79 24.90 -15.24
CA HIS A 122 -24.02 25.16 -14.03
C HIS A 122 -23.88 23.87 -13.19
N LEU A 123 -22.71 23.66 -12.58
CA LEU A 123 -22.50 22.57 -11.64
C LEU A 123 -22.73 23.04 -10.19
N ASP A 124 -23.77 22.50 -9.56
CA ASP A 124 -24.03 22.63 -8.14
C ASP A 124 -23.10 21.69 -7.37
N LYS A 125 -21.94 22.21 -6.97
CA LYS A 125 -20.84 21.46 -6.36
C LYS A 125 -21.21 21.01 -4.94
N LEU A 126 -21.18 19.71 -4.70
CA LEU A 126 -21.42 19.04 -3.43
C LEU A 126 -20.14 18.41 -2.90
N ASP A 127 -20.06 18.27 -1.58
CA ASP A 127 -18.91 17.66 -0.93
C ASP A 127 -18.76 16.17 -1.25
N GLU A 128 -17.54 15.74 -1.59
CA GLU A 128 -17.26 14.35 -2.00
C GLU A 128 -17.51 13.35 -0.87
N PHE A 129 -17.03 13.64 0.35
CA PHE A 129 -17.19 12.71 1.46
C PHE A 129 -18.65 12.63 1.94
N GLU A 130 -19.35 13.77 1.98
CA GLU A 130 -20.78 13.80 2.30
C GLU A 130 -21.62 13.02 1.27
N CYS A 131 -21.32 13.16 -0.02
CA CYS A 131 -21.99 12.41 -1.08
C CYS A 131 -21.69 10.91 -1.00
N ILE A 132 -20.44 10.51 -0.75
CA ILE A 132 -20.06 9.10 -0.57
C ILE A 132 -20.82 8.49 0.62
N VAL A 133 -20.83 9.16 1.78
CA VAL A 133 -21.50 8.67 2.99
C VAL A 133 -23.01 8.61 2.78
N SER A 134 -23.60 9.63 2.16
CA SER A 134 -25.05 9.67 1.88
C SER A 134 -25.46 8.57 0.91
N GLY A 135 -24.69 8.35 -0.16
CA GLY A 135 -24.92 7.29 -1.14
C GLY A 135 -24.76 5.90 -0.53
N ALA A 136 -23.73 5.67 0.28
CA ALA A 136 -23.53 4.41 0.99
C ALA A 136 -24.69 4.11 1.95
N ASN A 137 -25.10 5.07 2.77
CA ASN A 137 -26.23 4.89 3.68
C ASN A 137 -27.54 4.65 2.92
N PHE A 138 -27.76 5.32 1.79
CA PHE A 138 -28.91 5.06 0.94
C PHE A 138 -28.97 3.58 0.51
N LEU A 139 -27.87 3.05 -0.04
CA LEU A 139 -27.79 1.65 -0.46
C LEU A 139 -27.98 0.69 0.73
N LEU A 140 -27.21 0.89 1.80
CA LEU A 140 -27.18 -0.01 2.96
C LEU A 140 -28.51 -0.06 3.72
N GLN A 141 -29.24 1.06 3.80
CA GLN A 141 -30.47 1.14 4.58
C GLN A 141 -31.73 0.82 3.76
N ASN A 142 -31.73 1.12 2.46
CA ASN A 142 -32.98 1.15 1.68
C ASN A 142 -33.01 0.15 0.52
N ILE A 143 -31.87 -0.38 0.08
CA ILE A 143 -31.80 -1.26 -1.09
C ILE A 143 -31.41 -2.68 -0.63
N PRO A 144 -32.36 -3.63 -0.59
CA PRO A 144 -32.06 -5.02 -0.31
C PRO A 144 -30.97 -5.57 -1.23
N ASP A 145 -30.09 -6.41 -0.68
CA ASP A 145 -28.99 -7.07 -1.39
C ASP A 145 -27.92 -6.14 -2.02
N ALA A 146 -27.99 -4.82 -1.78
CA ALA A 146 -26.98 -3.88 -2.27
C ALA A 146 -25.62 -4.00 -1.54
N ALA A 147 -25.56 -4.73 -0.44
CA ALA A 147 -24.33 -5.01 0.29
C ALA A 147 -24.23 -6.51 0.63
N PHE A 148 -23.03 -7.04 0.42
CA PHE A 148 -22.73 -8.46 0.58
C PHE A 148 -21.24 -8.64 0.87
N THR A 149 -20.89 -9.78 1.47
CA THR A 149 -19.52 -10.29 1.53
C THR A 149 -19.32 -11.31 0.42
N TYR A 150 -18.15 -11.30 -0.21
CA TYR A 150 -17.74 -12.30 -1.20
C TYR A 150 -16.45 -12.97 -0.74
N MET A 151 -16.49 -14.27 -0.50
CA MET A 151 -15.33 -15.04 -0.02
C MET A 151 -15.46 -16.50 -0.44
N ASP A 152 -14.34 -17.12 -0.85
CA ASP A 152 -14.26 -18.49 -1.34
C ASP A 152 -15.27 -18.80 -2.45
N GLY A 153 -15.46 -17.83 -3.35
CA GLY A 153 -16.42 -17.96 -4.44
C GLY A 153 -17.89 -17.82 -4.06
N LYS A 154 -18.20 -17.45 -2.81
CA LYS A 154 -19.57 -17.39 -2.27
C LYS A 154 -19.95 -15.98 -1.85
N THR A 155 -21.17 -15.59 -2.18
CA THR A 155 -21.80 -14.35 -1.73
C THR A 155 -22.66 -14.60 -0.50
N SER A 156 -22.49 -13.80 0.54
CA SER A 156 -23.36 -13.77 1.73
C SER A 156 -23.91 -12.37 1.96
N THR A 157 -25.23 -12.24 2.07
CA THR A 157 -25.91 -10.98 2.40
C THR A 157 -26.17 -10.92 3.91
N PHE A 158 -26.25 -9.71 4.45
CA PHE A 158 -26.58 -9.48 5.85
C PHE A 158 -27.53 -8.29 5.96
N ASP A 159 -28.58 -8.47 6.76
CA ASP A 159 -29.53 -7.40 7.03
C ASP A 159 -28.91 -6.40 8.02
N VAL A 160 -28.57 -5.21 7.50
CA VAL A 160 -27.99 -4.11 8.28
C VAL A 160 -29.02 -3.06 8.69
N SER A 161 -30.31 -3.26 8.36
CA SER A 161 -31.37 -2.26 8.53
C SER A 161 -31.53 -1.76 9.96
N ASN A 162 -31.31 -2.62 10.96
CA ASN A 162 -31.54 -2.30 12.38
C ASN A 162 -30.28 -1.94 13.19
N ASN A 163 -29.07 -2.08 12.64
CA ASN A 163 -27.83 -1.76 13.38
C ASN A 163 -26.65 -1.46 12.44
N LEU A 164 -26.81 -0.45 11.57
CA LEU A 164 -25.81 -0.10 10.56
C LEU A 164 -24.56 0.62 11.14
N PHE A 165 -24.73 1.46 12.15
CA PHE A 165 -23.66 2.32 12.65
C PHE A 165 -23.00 1.77 13.92
N PRO A 166 -21.70 2.03 14.16
CA PRO A 166 -20.75 2.66 13.25
C PRO A 166 -20.12 1.68 12.25
N TYR A 167 -19.60 2.19 11.14
CA TYR A 167 -18.81 1.40 10.18
C TYR A 167 -17.71 2.23 9.52
N LEU A 168 -16.70 1.56 8.96
CA LEU A 168 -15.66 2.19 8.15
C LEU A 168 -16.00 2.05 6.67
N ILE A 169 -16.05 3.15 5.93
CA ILE A 169 -16.04 3.13 4.46
C ILE A 169 -14.60 3.19 3.99
N VAL A 170 -14.22 2.27 3.11
CA VAL A 170 -12.94 2.28 2.37
C VAL A 170 -13.26 2.54 0.91
N ASN A 171 -13.19 3.80 0.50
CA ASN A 171 -13.50 4.21 -0.88
C ASN A 171 -12.24 4.15 -1.75
N ILE A 172 -12.18 3.15 -2.65
CA ILE A 172 -11.06 2.91 -3.56
C ILE A 172 -11.33 3.57 -4.92
N GLY A 173 -10.79 4.78 -5.09
CA GLY A 173 -10.74 5.52 -6.34
C GLY A 173 -9.33 5.54 -6.93
N SER A 174 -8.89 6.71 -7.42
CA SER A 174 -7.48 6.90 -7.81
C SER A 174 -6.54 6.72 -6.62
N GLY A 175 -6.90 7.31 -5.48
CA GLY A 175 -6.38 6.98 -4.15
C GLY A 175 -7.38 6.17 -3.34
N VAL A 176 -7.11 6.01 -2.04
CA VAL A 176 -8.03 5.36 -1.09
C VAL A 176 -8.33 6.31 0.06
N GLY A 177 -9.61 6.59 0.29
CA GLY A 177 -10.08 7.37 1.44
C GLY A 177 -10.82 6.47 2.45
N MET A 178 -10.50 6.61 3.74
CA MET A 178 -11.12 5.84 4.82
C MET A 178 -11.91 6.75 5.74
N ILE A 179 -13.22 6.51 5.85
CA ILE A 179 -14.16 7.39 6.55
C ILE A 179 -14.95 6.56 7.56
N LYS A 180 -14.91 6.97 8.82
CA LYS A 180 -15.78 6.36 9.84
C LYS A 180 -17.14 7.05 9.79
N VAL A 181 -18.19 6.25 9.73
CA VAL A 181 -19.57 6.72 9.66
C VAL A 181 -20.29 6.32 10.95
N ASN A 182 -20.79 7.32 11.68
CA ASN A 182 -21.55 7.16 12.91
C ASN A 182 -23.06 7.42 12.69
N GLY A 183 -23.45 7.93 11.53
CA GLY A 183 -24.83 8.21 11.16
C GLY A 183 -24.93 8.90 9.80
N ASN A 184 -26.15 9.18 9.33
CA ASN A 184 -26.40 9.70 7.97
C ASN A 184 -25.66 11.00 7.62
N ARG A 185 -25.32 11.83 8.61
CA ARG A 185 -24.55 13.08 8.45
C ARG A 185 -23.46 13.24 9.51
N ASN A 186 -23.10 12.15 10.19
CA ASN A 186 -22.09 12.15 11.22
C ASN A 186 -20.98 11.19 10.79
N PHE A 187 -19.90 11.75 10.29
CA PHE A 187 -18.76 11.00 9.80
C PHE A 187 -17.45 11.76 10.04
N GLU A 188 -16.35 11.03 10.12
CA GLU A 188 -15.01 11.59 10.26
C GLU A 188 -14.07 10.91 9.26
N PHE A 189 -13.26 11.72 8.58
CA PHE A 189 -12.17 11.20 7.77
C PHE A 189 -11.08 10.66 8.70
N VAL A 190 -10.73 9.39 8.51
CA VAL A 190 -9.82 8.67 9.41
C VAL A 190 -8.41 8.73 8.85
N THR A 191 -8.25 8.24 7.61
CA THR A 191 -6.96 8.19 6.93
C THR A 191 -7.11 7.84 5.44
N GLU A 192 -5.98 7.62 4.78
CA GLU A 192 -5.84 7.51 3.34
C GLU A 192 -4.64 6.68 2.91
N SER A 193 -4.65 6.25 1.65
CA SER A 193 -3.50 5.65 0.96
C SER A 193 -3.41 6.17 -0.47
N ASN A 194 -2.20 6.49 -0.91
CA ASN A 194 -1.90 6.83 -2.31
C ASN A 194 -1.72 5.59 -3.20
N ILE A 195 -1.65 4.39 -2.62
CA ILE A 195 -1.71 3.10 -3.34
C ILE A 195 -3.19 2.79 -3.60
N GLY A 196 -3.80 3.50 -4.55
CA GLY A 196 -5.18 3.28 -5.00
C GLY A 196 -5.26 2.64 -6.39
N GLY A 197 -6.39 2.83 -7.06
CA GLY A 197 -6.57 2.34 -8.43
C GLY A 197 -5.64 3.00 -9.45
N ALA A 198 -5.17 4.23 -9.18
CA ALA A 198 -4.17 4.90 -10.01
C ALA A 198 -2.82 4.18 -9.99
N PHE A 199 -2.40 3.74 -8.79
CA PHE A 199 -1.16 2.99 -8.61
C PHE A 199 -1.21 1.67 -9.38
N VAL A 200 -2.30 0.92 -9.19
CA VAL A 200 -2.48 -0.37 -9.87
C VAL A 200 -2.52 -0.19 -11.38
N PHE A 201 -3.34 0.72 -11.89
CA PHE A 201 -3.50 0.83 -13.34
C PHE A 201 -2.28 1.46 -14.02
N GLY A 202 -1.64 2.44 -13.38
CA GLY A 202 -0.40 3.06 -13.87
C GLY A 202 0.73 2.03 -13.97
N LEU A 203 0.96 1.23 -12.92
CA LEU A 203 1.95 0.16 -12.96
C LEU A 203 1.55 -0.97 -13.92
N ALA A 204 0.27 -1.35 -13.97
CA ALA A 204 -0.20 -2.38 -14.90
C ALA A 204 0.13 -2.01 -16.34
N LYS A 205 -0.10 -0.75 -16.75
CA LYS A 205 0.28 -0.25 -18.09
C LYS A 205 1.75 -0.45 -18.38
N LEU A 206 2.62 -0.05 -17.45
CA LEU A 206 4.07 -0.09 -17.64
C LEU A 206 4.63 -1.51 -17.60
N LEU A 207 4.06 -2.39 -16.77
CA LEU A 207 4.52 -3.76 -16.60
C LEU A 207 3.99 -4.69 -17.71
N THR A 208 2.74 -4.51 -18.13
CA THR A 208 2.03 -5.49 -18.97
C THR A 208 1.74 -5.00 -20.38
N GLY A 209 1.71 -3.67 -20.58
CA GLY A 209 1.27 -3.07 -21.84
C GLY A 209 -0.25 -2.94 -21.99
N CYS A 210 -1.06 -3.34 -20.99
CA CYS A 210 -2.52 -3.26 -21.06
C CYS A 210 -3.00 -1.82 -21.28
N ASN A 211 -4.07 -1.61 -22.04
CA ASN A 211 -4.59 -0.29 -22.39
C ASN A 211 -5.89 0.08 -21.65
N SER A 212 -6.53 -0.91 -21.02
CA SER A 212 -7.77 -0.72 -20.27
C SER A 212 -7.74 -1.49 -18.94
N TYR A 213 -8.48 -1.01 -17.96
CA TYR A 213 -8.61 -1.71 -16.69
C TYR A 213 -9.27 -3.09 -16.85
N GLY A 214 -10.22 -3.23 -17.78
CA GLY A 214 -10.84 -4.52 -18.07
C GLY A 214 -9.86 -5.55 -18.62
N GLU A 215 -8.94 -5.14 -19.50
CA GLU A 215 -7.85 -5.99 -20.00
C GLU A 215 -6.90 -6.40 -18.86
N PHE A 216 -6.55 -5.47 -17.95
CA PHE A 216 -5.75 -5.79 -16.77
C PHE A 216 -6.41 -6.88 -15.90
N LEU A 217 -7.71 -6.81 -15.66
CA LEU A 217 -8.43 -7.82 -14.90
C LEU A 217 -8.41 -9.19 -15.60
N GLN A 218 -8.59 -9.23 -16.93
CA GLN A 218 -8.49 -10.47 -17.72
C GLN A 218 -7.09 -11.11 -17.67
N LEU A 219 -6.03 -10.30 -17.56
CA LEU A 219 -4.67 -10.80 -17.36
C LEU A 219 -4.53 -11.42 -15.96
N CYS A 220 -5.08 -10.77 -14.92
CA CYS A 220 -5.03 -11.25 -13.54
C CYS A 220 -5.66 -12.64 -13.38
N GLU A 221 -6.78 -12.91 -14.07
CA GLU A 221 -7.48 -14.21 -14.01
C GLU A 221 -6.63 -15.40 -14.48
N LYS A 222 -5.57 -15.15 -15.25
CA LYS A 222 -4.72 -16.19 -15.86
C LYS A 222 -3.31 -16.24 -15.27
N GLY A 223 -2.98 -15.33 -14.36
CA GLY A 223 -1.63 -15.15 -13.85
C GLY A 223 -1.34 -15.95 -12.59
N ASP A 224 -0.10 -16.38 -12.45
CA ASP A 224 0.42 -17.04 -11.25
C ASP A 224 1.38 -16.09 -10.51
N ASN A 225 0.93 -15.55 -9.38
CA ASN A 225 1.72 -14.62 -8.59
C ASN A 225 2.95 -15.27 -7.93
N SER A 226 2.95 -16.60 -7.75
CA SER A 226 4.05 -17.33 -7.10
C SER A 226 5.36 -17.29 -7.90
N VAL A 227 5.29 -16.91 -9.18
CA VAL A 227 6.45 -16.72 -10.07
C VAL A 227 7.30 -15.53 -9.62
N LEU A 228 6.67 -14.45 -9.15
CA LEU A 228 7.36 -13.21 -8.76
C LEU A 228 7.41 -13.00 -7.25
N ASP A 229 6.44 -13.56 -6.52
CA ASP A 229 6.34 -13.40 -5.08
C ASP A 229 7.34 -14.28 -4.33
N LEU A 230 8.05 -13.67 -3.38
CA LEU A 230 8.91 -14.38 -2.43
C LEU A 230 8.04 -14.92 -1.30
N LEU A 231 8.05 -16.23 -1.09
CA LEU A 231 7.25 -16.94 -0.10
C LEU A 231 8.14 -17.41 1.07
N ALA A 232 7.53 -17.76 2.20
CA ALA A 232 8.24 -18.24 3.39
C ALA A 232 9.16 -19.45 3.09
N LYS A 233 8.69 -20.39 2.26
CA LYS A 233 9.49 -21.54 1.83
C LYS A 233 10.74 -21.17 1.03
N ASP A 234 10.73 -20.02 0.35
CA ASP A 234 11.88 -19.56 -0.43
C ASP A 234 13.00 -19.00 0.48
N ILE A 235 12.68 -18.70 1.75
CA ILE A 235 13.62 -18.17 2.75
C ILE A 235 14.09 -19.29 3.69
N CYS A 236 13.15 -19.99 4.31
CA CYS A 236 13.44 -20.96 5.37
C CYS A 236 13.43 -22.42 4.88
N GLY A 237 12.96 -22.69 3.66
CA GLY A 237 12.60 -24.04 3.23
C GLY A 237 11.22 -24.48 3.77
N GLU A 238 10.63 -25.49 3.13
CA GLU A 238 9.26 -25.94 3.46
C GLU A 238 9.14 -26.53 4.87
N PHE A 239 10.13 -27.31 5.30
CA PHE A 239 10.11 -28.02 6.59
C PHE A 239 10.21 -27.07 7.79
N ILE A 240 11.11 -26.08 7.73
CA ILE A 240 11.31 -25.09 8.80
C ILE A 240 10.10 -24.15 8.90
N SER A 241 9.45 -23.86 7.77
CA SER A 241 8.23 -23.03 7.75
C SER A 241 7.12 -23.69 8.59
N GLN A 242 6.91 -25.00 8.41
CA GLN A 242 5.91 -25.76 9.16
C GLN A 242 6.25 -25.87 10.66
N GLU A 243 7.53 -26.07 11.02
CA GLU A 243 7.97 -26.08 12.43
C GLU A 243 7.77 -24.71 13.13
N GLN A 244 7.86 -23.60 12.39
CA GLN A 244 7.61 -22.24 12.89
C GLN A 244 6.12 -21.84 12.83
N GLY A 245 5.22 -22.78 12.54
CA GLY A 245 3.77 -22.51 12.42
C GLY A 245 3.41 -21.57 11.27
N LEU A 246 4.30 -21.38 10.29
CA LEU A 246 4.08 -20.56 9.09
C LEU A 246 3.74 -21.47 7.92
N SER A 247 2.70 -21.12 7.15
CA SER A 247 2.46 -21.81 5.89
C SER A 247 3.66 -21.61 4.97
N ALA A 248 4.13 -22.68 4.33
CA ALA A 248 5.16 -22.61 3.30
C ALA A 248 4.79 -21.64 2.16
N SER A 249 3.48 -21.44 1.92
CA SER A 249 2.93 -20.49 0.94
C SER A 249 2.69 -19.07 1.48
N THR A 250 2.99 -18.79 2.76
CA THR A 250 2.86 -17.44 3.31
C THR A 250 3.73 -16.47 2.52
N LEU A 251 3.12 -15.40 2.02
CA LEU A 251 3.81 -14.33 1.30
C LEU A 251 4.83 -13.65 2.23
N ALA A 252 6.07 -13.53 1.77
CA ALA A 252 7.11 -12.79 2.48
C ALA A 252 7.31 -11.39 1.86
N SER A 253 7.41 -11.32 0.53
CA SER A 253 7.58 -10.06 -0.21
C SER A 253 7.00 -10.16 -1.61
N SER A 254 6.10 -9.24 -1.97
CA SER A 254 5.58 -9.19 -3.34
C SER A 254 6.68 -8.78 -4.31
N PHE A 255 6.74 -9.37 -5.50
CA PHE A 255 7.83 -9.18 -6.47
C PHE A 255 9.25 -9.51 -5.95
N GLY A 256 9.39 -10.11 -4.76
CA GLY A 256 10.69 -10.32 -4.12
C GLY A 256 11.64 -11.27 -4.89
N LYS A 257 11.12 -12.21 -5.69
CA LYS A 257 11.94 -13.12 -6.51
C LYS A 257 12.64 -12.40 -7.67
N VAL A 258 12.14 -11.24 -8.07
CA VAL A 258 12.71 -10.47 -9.18
C VAL A 258 14.14 -10.01 -8.87
N ILE A 259 14.44 -9.74 -7.59
CA ILE A 259 15.74 -9.22 -7.15
C ILE A 259 16.87 -10.18 -7.50
N THR A 260 16.70 -11.47 -7.20
CA THR A 260 17.72 -12.51 -7.45
C THR A 260 17.66 -13.07 -8.87
N SER A 261 16.57 -12.80 -9.60
CA SER A 261 16.37 -13.25 -10.98
C SER A 261 17.26 -12.49 -11.98
N LYS A 262 17.73 -13.18 -13.03
CA LYS A 262 18.40 -12.54 -14.18
C LYS A 262 17.43 -12.10 -15.27
N LYS A 263 16.14 -12.38 -15.10
CA LYS A 263 15.09 -12.04 -16.06
C LYS A 263 14.85 -10.53 -16.10
N LYS A 264 14.60 -10.02 -17.29
CA LYS A 264 14.10 -8.66 -17.57
C LYS A 264 12.58 -8.68 -17.62
N LEU A 265 11.95 -7.51 -17.69
CA LEU A 265 10.49 -7.37 -17.80
C LEU A 265 9.89 -8.23 -18.91
N ALA A 266 10.50 -8.21 -20.11
CA ALA A 266 10.04 -8.97 -21.27
C ALA A 266 10.11 -10.50 -21.13
N ASP A 267 10.83 -11.02 -20.12
CA ASP A 267 10.93 -12.46 -19.87
C ASP A 267 9.80 -12.98 -18.96
N TYR A 268 8.99 -12.09 -18.39
CA TYR A 268 7.83 -12.44 -17.58
C TYR A 268 6.54 -12.39 -18.41
N LYS A 269 5.59 -13.25 -18.08
CA LYS A 269 4.26 -13.18 -18.66
C LYS A 269 3.52 -11.94 -18.13
N PRO A 270 2.83 -11.17 -18.99
CA PRO A 270 1.95 -10.08 -18.57
C PRO A 270 0.92 -10.51 -17.53
N GLU A 271 0.41 -11.74 -17.63
CA GLU A 271 -0.55 -12.34 -16.70
C GLU A 271 0.02 -12.46 -15.29
N ASP A 272 1.23 -13.02 -15.14
CA ASP A 272 1.88 -13.20 -13.83
C ASP A 272 2.18 -11.83 -13.19
N LEU A 273 2.65 -10.87 -13.97
CA LEU A 273 2.88 -9.48 -13.53
C LEU A 273 1.58 -8.82 -13.04
N ALA A 274 0.49 -8.99 -13.79
CA ALA A 274 -0.81 -8.43 -13.44
C ALA A 274 -1.36 -9.04 -12.15
N SER A 275 -1.32 -10.37 -12.05
CA SER A 275 -1.81 -11.13 -10.89
C SER A 275 -1.01 -10.81 -9.62
N THR A 276 0.32 -10.71 -9.72
CA THR A 276 1.17 -10.26 -8.60
C THR A 276 0.83 -8.83 -8.18
N LEU A 277 0.68 -7.89 -9.13
CA LEU A 277 0.36 -6.50 -8.83
C LEU A 277 -1.01 -6.37 -8.13
N LEU A 278 -2.03 -7.07 -8.63
CA LEU A 278 -3.35 -7.07 -8.03
C LEU A 278 -3.32 -7.62 -6.61
N SER A 279 -2.65 -8.77 -6.41
CA SER A 279 -2.47 -9.38 -5.09
C SER A 279 -1.80 -8.42 -4.12
N ALA A 280 -0.64 -7.87 -4.48
CA ALA A 280 0.14 -6.95 -3.66
C ALA A 280 -0.68 -5.72 -3.21
N PHE A 281 -1.46 -5.16 -4.13
CA PHE A 281 -2.38 -4.07 -3.85
C PHE A 281 -3.50 -4.47 -2.88
N THR A 282 -4.20 -5.58 -3.15
CA THR A 282 -5.36 -6.00 -2.34
C THR A 282 -4.96 -6.31 -0.89
N TYR A 283 -3.82 -6.97 -0.68
CA TYR A 283 -3.29 -7.22 0.66
C TYR A 283 -2.95 -5.91 1.39
N ASN A 284 -2.32 -4.96 0.71
CA ASN A 284 -1.95 -3.70 1.33
C ASN A 284 -3.17 -2.89 1.78
N ILE A 285 -4.17 -2.73 0.91
CA ILE A 285 -5.36 -1.96 1.24
C ILE A 285 -6.22 -2.66 2.30
N ALA A 286 -6.35 -3.98 2.24
CA ALA A 286 -6.99 -4.76 3.30
C ALA A 286 -6.29 -4.57 4.66
N GLN A 287 -4.96 -4.58 4.70
CA GLN A 287 -4.20 -4.36 5.93
C GLN A 287 -4.42 -2.96 6.51
N ILE A 288 -4.32 -1.91 5.70
CA ILE A 288 -4.54 -0.53 6.19
C ILE A 288 -5.98 -0.37 6.68
N ALA A 289 -6.95 -0.93 5.94
CA ALA A 289 -8.37 -0.90 6.32
C ALA A 289 -8.62 -1.62 7.65
N TYR A 290 -8.04 -2.81 7.82
CA TYR A 290 -8.12 -3.56 9.07
C TYR A 290 -7.52 -2.76 10.23
N LEU A 291 -6.31 -2.24 10.08
CA LEU A 291 -5.65 -1.45 11.13
C LEU A 291 -6.45 -0.18 11.48
N ALA A 292 -7.01 0.51 10.48
CA ALA A 292 -7.88 1.67 10.71
C ALA A 292 -9.16 1.28 11.46
N ALA A 293 -9.78 0.17 11.11
CA ALA A 293 -10.96 -0.36 11.81
C ALA A 293 -10.63 -0.77 13.25
N SER A 294 -9.52 -1.48 13.48
CA SER A 294 -9.05 -1.89 14.81
C SER A 294 -8.76 -0.70 15.71
N LEU A 295 -8.09 0.34 15.18
CA LEU A 295 -7.82 1.58 15.91
C LEU A 295 -9.11 2.25 16.42
N LEU A 296 -10.19 2.11 15.65
CA LEU A 296 -11.48 2.71 15.94
C LEU A 296 -12.46 1.76 16.67
N GLY A 297 -12.06 0.51 16.92
CA GLY A 297 -12.92 -0.52 17.51
C GLY A 297 -14.12 -0.90 16.63
N LEU A 298 -13.99 -0.80 15.31
CA LEU A 298 -15.06 -1.07 14.35
C LEU A 298 -15.06 -2.54 13.93
N GLN A 299 -16.24 -3.14 13.88
CA GLN A 299 -16.43 -4.52 13.41
C GLN A 299 -16.85 -4.59 11.94
N ARG A 300 -17.25 -3.47 11.34
CA ARG A 300 -17.78 -3.41 9.98
C ARG A 300 -16.93 -2.50 9.11
N VAL A 301 -16.41 -3.08 8.04
CA VAL A 301 -15.69 -2.38 6.98
C VAL A 301 -16.45 -2.57 5.68
N VAL A 302 -16.83 -1.48 5.03
CA VAL A 302 -17.55 -1.45 3.76
C VAL A 302 -16.60 -0.91 2.71
N PHE A 303 -16.27 -1.74 1.73
CA PHE A 303 -15.45 -1.32 0.61
C PHE A 303 -16.32 -0.75 -0.51
N SER A 304 -15.90 0.36 -1.08
CA SER A 304 -16.59 1.05 -2.16
C SER A 304 -15.61 1.58 -3.20
N GLY A 305 -16.15 2.20 -4.26
CA GLY A 305 -15.35 2.80 -5.33
C GLY A 305 -15.24 1.90 -6.57
N SER A 306 -14.74 2.49 -7.66
CA SER A 306 -14.75 1.87 -8.99
C SER A 306 -13.58 0.93 -9.26
N PHE A 307 -12.66 0.75 -8.30
CA PHE A 307 -11.61 -0.24 -8.46
C PHE A 307 -12.16 -1.67 -8.32
N ILE A 308 -13.04 -1.88 -7.33
CA ILE A 308 -13.55 -3.21 -6.97
C ILE A 308 -14.52 -3.72 -8.03
N CYS A 309 -15.39 -2.84 -8.55
CA CYS A 309 -16.22 -3.02 -9.76
C CYS A 309 -16.84 -4.41 -9.99
N GLY A 310 -17.21 -5.14 -8.94
CA GLY A 310 -17.76 -6.49 -9.03
C GLY A 310 -16.76 -7.56 -9.47
N HIS A 311 -15.46 -7.25 -9.51
CA HIS A 311 -14.42 -8.22 -9.85
C HIS A 311 -14.23 -9.20 -8.69
N LYS A 312 -14.72 -10.43 -8.89
CA LYS A 312 -14.78 -11.49 -7.90
C LYS A 312 -13.42 -11.75 -7.22
N ASN A 313 -12.34 -11.87 -7.99
CA ASN A 313 -11.01 -12.14 -7.41
C ASN A 313 -10.49 -10.97 -6.56
N THR A 314 -10.84 -9.72 -6.91
CA THR A 314 -10.45 -8.55 -6.10
C THR A 314 -11.16 -8.56 -4.76
N MET A 315 -12.47 -8.85 -4.76
CA MET A 315 -13.26 -8.95 -3.53
C MET A 315 -12.78 -10.10 -2.66
N ASP A 316 -12.55 -11.26 -3.26
CA ASP A 316 -12.04 -12.46 -2.58
C ASP A 316 -10.69 -12.20 -1.91
N ASN A 317 -9.73 -11.60 -2.63
CA ASN A 317 -8.42 -11.25 -2.09
C ASN A 317 -8.52 -10.26 -0.92
N ILE A 318 -9.41 -9.26 -1.00
CA ILE A 318 -9.60 -8.29 0.09
C ILE A 318 -10.19 -9.00 1.31
N SER A 319 -11.24 -9.81 1.13
CA SER A 319 -11.87 -10.58 2.22
C SER A 319 -10.87 -11.54 2.88
N TYR A 320 -10.15 -12.33 2.08
CA TYR A 320 -9.10 -13.22 2.59
C TYR A 320 -8.02 -12.45 3.36
N ALA A 321 -7.54 -11.32 2.82
CA ALA A 321 -6.48 -10.55 3.47
C ALA A 321 -6.95 -9.92 4.81
N ILE A 322 -8.23 -9.53 4.92
CA ILE A 322 -8.81 -9.06 6.19
C ILE A 322 -8.84 -10.18 7.23
N ASP A 323 -9.25 -11.39 6.84
CA ASP A 323 -9.32 -12.53 7.74
C ASP A 323 -7.92 -12.93 8.24
N VAL A 324 -6.94 -12.97 7.33
CA VAL A 324 -5.53 -13.18 7.71
C VAL A 324 -5.02 -12.07 8.64
N CYS A 325 -5.37 -10.81 8.39
CA CYS A 325 -4.99 -9.71 9.29
C CYS A 325 -5.64 -9.88 10.67
N HIS A 326 -6.90 -10.34 10.71
CA HIS A 326 -7.61 -10.63 11.94
C HIS A 326 -6.89 -11.70 12.76
N GLU A 327 -6.65 -12.87 12.17
CA GLU A 327 -5.94 -13.98 12.81
C GLU A 327 -4.59 -13.55 13.38
N ASN A 328 -3.79 -12.78 12.63
CA ASN A 328 -2.48 -12.31 13.08
C ASN A 328 -2.54 -11.37 14.29
N LEU A 329 -3.60 -10.58 14.43
CA LEU A 329 -3.75 -9.61 15.53
C LEU A 329 -4.44 -10.24 16.76
N THR A 330 -5.38 -11.17 16.56
CA THR A 330 -6.16 -11.79 17.64
C THR A 330 -5.58 -13.08 18.19
N ASN A 331 -4.84 -13.87 17.39
CA ASN A 331 -4.27 -15.11 17.89
C ASN A 331 -3.12 -14.81 18.87
N GLU A 332 -3.46 -14.84 20.15
CA GLU A 332 -2.51 -14.91 21.25
C GLU A 332 -1.71 -16.23 21.23
N GLU A 333 -2.15 -17.26 20.49
CA GLU A 333 -1.57 -18.62 20.55
C GLU A 333 -0.36 -18.87 19.64
N SER A 334 0.00 -17.95 18.73
CA SER A 334 1.36 -17.90 18.18
C SER A 334 2.27 -17.00 19.01
N THR A 335 2.00 -16.85 20.32
CA THR A 335 3.03 -16.49 21.29
C THR A 335 4.12 -17.55 21.24
N GLU A 336 5.09 -17.36 20.35
CA GLU A 336 6.45 -17.68 20.72
C GLU A 336 6.83 -16.72 21.84
N THR A 337 6.35 -17.02 23.05
CA THR A 337 7.02 -16.58 24.26
C THR A 337 8.33 -17.32 24.20
N TYR A 338 9.35 -16.75 23.56
CA TYR A 338 10.72 -17.18 23.75
C TYR A 338 11.07 -16.82 25.19
N SER A 339 10.62 -17.68 26.08
CA SER A 339 11.06 -17.69 27.45
C SER A 339 12.55 -18.01 27.38
N LEU A 340 13.39 -16.98 27.46
CA LEU A 340 14.81 -17.10 27.77
C LEU A 340 15.07 -17.89 29.07
N ARG A 341 14.04 -18.37 29.79
CA ARG A 341 14.21 -19.24 30.97
C ARG A 341 15.05 -20.48 30.69
N ASP A 342 15.08 -20.99 29.45
CA ASP A 342 15.90 -22.16 29.13
C ASP A 342 17.39 -21.83 28.92
N CYS A 343 17.75 -20.53 28.88
CA CYS A 343 19.14 -20.06 28.89
C CYS A 343 19.51 -19.28 30.16
N LEU A 344 18.55 -18.93 31.02
CA LEU A 344 18.79 -18.12 32.21
C LEU A 344 18.71 -18.99 33.47
N THR A 345 19.82 -19.62 33.85
CA THR A 345 20.00 -20.00 35.26
C THR A 345 20.04 -18.72 36.10
N PRO A 346 19.32 -18.65 37.24
CA PRO A 346 19.28 -17.44 38.05
C PRO A 346 20.65 -17.24 38.72
N ILE A 347 21.49 -16.37 38.13
CA ILE A 347 22.66 -15.86 38.82
C ILE A 347 22.16 -14.77 39.77
N ASN A 348 22.18 -15.06 41.07
CA ASN A 348 21.96 -14.08 42.14
C ASN A 348 23.06 -13.00 42.06
N ARG A 349 22.83 -11.94 41.27
CA ARG A 349 23.59 -10.68 41.36
C ARG A 349 22.71 -9.61 41.98
N THR A 350 22.81 -9.48 43.30
CA THR A 350 22.47 -8.24 43.99
C THR A 350 23.43 -7.14 43.55
N SER A 351 22.94 -6.10 42.85
CA SER A 351 23.27 -4.68 43.10
C SER A 351 22.88 -3.75 41.93
N ALA A 352 22.12 -2.71 42.29
CA ALA A 352 22.10 -1.36 41.73
C ALA A 352 21.72 -1.07 40.25
N HIS A 353 21.68 -2.04 39.32
CA HIS A 353 21.41 -1.75 37.90
C HIS A 353 19.97 -1.94 37.42
N GLU A 354 19.08 -2.56 38.22
CA GLU A 354 17.69 -2.82 37.81
C GLU A 354 16.78 -1.58 37.79
N GLN A 355 17.24 -0.44 38.34
CA GLN A 355 16.40 0.77 38.46
C GLN A 355 16.29 1.64 37.18
N ASN A 356 17.06 1.37 36.11
CA ASN A 356 17.02 2.14 34.85
C ASN A 356 16.36 1.40 33.67
N ASP A 357 15.97 0.13 33.82
CA ASP A 357 15.45 -0.69 32.71
C ASP A 357 13.98 -0.42 32.37
N SER A 358 13.20 0.14 33.30
CA SER A 358 11.77 0.42 33.08
C SER A 358 11.54 1.55 32.08
N ASP A 359 12.55 2.37 31.83
CA ASP A 359 12.37 3.60 31.09
C ASP A 359 12.30 3.40 29.58
N ILE A 360 12.75 2.27 28.99
CA ILE A 360 12.77 2.04 27.52
C ILE A 360 11.56 1.30 26.95
N PHE A 361 10.81 0.56 27.77
CA PHE A 361 9.63 -0.18 27.33
C PHE A 361 8.33 0.62 27.55
N PRO A 362 7.22 0.28 26.85
CA PRO A 362 7.18 -0.51 25.62
C PRO A 362 7.71 0.29 24.41
N TYR A 363 8.14 -0.42 23.37
CA TYR A 363 8.49 0.18 22.08
C TYR A 363 8.05 -0.71 20.91
N LEU A 364 7.85 -0.08 19.74
CA LEU A 364 7.66 -0.78 18.48
C LEU A 364 9.00 -0.99 17.80
N PHE A 365 9.35 -2.24 17.52
CA PHE A 365 10.53 -2.62 16.77
C PHE A 365 10.14 -2.98 15.34
N ILE A 366 10.76 -2.33 14.37
CA ILE A 366 10.41 -2.45 12.95
C ILE A 366 11.63 -2.91 12.18
N ASN A 367 11.52 -4.07 11.54
CA ASN A 367 12.51 -4.58 10.61
C ASN A 367 12.03 -4.38 9.17
N ILE A 368 12.76 -3.59 8.40
CA ILE A 368 12.50 -3.37 6.97
C ILE A 368 13.59 -4.10 6.17
N GLY A 369 13.24 -5.27 5.66
CA GLY A 369 14.05 -6.05 4.72
C GLY A 369 13.28 -6.25 3.41
N SER A 370 13.30 -7.48 2.87
CA SER A 370 12.46 -7.83 1.71
C SER A 370 10.98 -7.56 1.98
N GLY A 371 10.50 -7.93 3.16
CA GLY A 371 9.23 -7.49 3.74
C GLY A 371 9.44 -6.63 4.99
N ILE A 372 8.36 -6.17 5.61
CA ILE A 372 8.38 -5.39 6.85
C ILE A 372 7.80 -6.23 7.98
N SER A 373 8.48 -6.32 9.13
CA SER A 373 7.98 -6.97 10.34
C SER A 373 7.90 -5.97 11.48
N MET A 374 6.76 -5.93 12.17
CA MET A 374 6.50 -5.04 13.29
C MET A 374 6.27 -5.84 14.57
N ILE A 375 7.08 -5.60 15.58
CA ILE A 375 7.13 -6.36 16.83
C ILE A 375 6.99 -5.38 17.99
N GLU A 376 6.00 -5.57 18.85
CA GLU A 376 5.93 -4.89 20.13
C GLU A 376 6.91 -5.53 21.10
N VAL A 377 7.73 -4.73 21.76
CA VAL A 377 8.58 -5.17 22.86
C VAL A 377 8.08 -4.50 24.14
N SER A 378 7.47 -5.29 25.02
CA SER A 378 6.84 -4.81 26.27
C SER A 378 7.76 -4.91 27.47
N GLY A 379 8.86 -5.65 27.35
CA GLY A 379 9.88 -5.79 28.40
C GLY A 379 11.02 -6.71 27.97
N LYS A 380 12.00 -6.89 28.85
CA LYS A 380 13.10 -7.85 28.63
C LYS A 380 12.56 -9.25 28.34
N GLY A 381 12.91 -9.82 27.19
CA GLY A 381 12.45 -11.13 26.73
C GLY A 381 10.94 -11.22 26.48
N LYS A 382 10.20 -10.10 26.51
CA LYS A 382 8.75 -10.05 26.29
C LYS A 382 8.49 -9.25 25.01
N PHE A 383 8.14 -9.98 23.96
CA PHE A 383 7.81 -9.38 22.67
C PHE A 383 6.68 -10.14 21.99
N LYS A 384 5.91 -9.44 21.16
CA LYS A 384 4.81 -9.97 20.37
C LYS A 384 4.93 -9.44 18.95
N ARG A 385 4.90 -10.32 17.94
CA ARG A 385 4.75 -9.87 16.56
C ARG A 385 3.34 -9.35 16.36
N ILE A 386 3.22 -8.11 15.91
CA ILE A 386 1.92 -7.43 15.78
C ILE A 386 1.39 -7.58 14.35
N THR A 387 2.23 -7.32 13.36
CA THR A 387 1.85 -7.46 11.95
C THR A 387 3.08 -7.50 11.04
N ARG A 388 2.86 -7.76 9.76
CA ARG A 388 3.88 -7.71 8.69
C ARG A 388 3.31 -7.00 7.46
N SER A 389 4.12 -6.27 6.71
CA SER A 389 3.75 -5.78 5.38
C SER A 389 4.59 -6.49 4.32
N HIS A 390 3.93 -6.98 3.28
CA HIS A 390 4.59 -7.64 2.15
C HIS A 390 5.16 -6.64 1.13
N LEU A 391 4.74 -5.37 1.20
CA LEU A 391 5.33 -4.26 0.47
C LEU A 391 6.54 -3.73 1.23
N GLY A 392 7.64 -4.48 1.18
CA GLY A 392 8.93 -4.10 1.76
C GLY A 392 9.93 -3.63 0.71
N GLY A 393 11.20 -3.57 1.10
CA GLY A 393 12.29 -3.20 0.18
C GLY A 393 12.43 -4.17 -0.99
N GLY A 394 12.04 -5.43 -0.78
CA GLY A 394 12.02 -6.47 -1.80
C GLY A 394 11.11 -6.12 -2.98
N THR A 395 9.95 -5.56 -2.66
CA THR A 395 8.94 -5.20 -3.65
C THR A 395 9.36 -4.00 -4.48
N ILE A 396 9.87 -2.96 -3.83
CA ILE A 396 10.28 -1.74 -4.52
C ILE A 396 11.45 -2.02 -5.44
N LEU A 397 12.48 -2.72 -4.95
CA LEU A 397 13.65 -3.02 -5.76
C LEU A 397 13.28 -3.98 -6.90
N GLY A 398 12.35 -4.91 -6.66
CA GLY A 398 11.76 -5.75 -7.70
C GLY A 398 11.05 -4.93 -8.79
N LEU A 399 10.16 -4.01 -8.40
CA LEU A 399 9.47 -3.11 -9.32
C LEU A 399 10.43 -2.17 -10.06
N ALA A 400 11.36 -1.56 -9.34
CA ALA A 400 12.36 -0.66 -9.92
C ALA A 400 13.22 -1.41 -10.95
N LYS A 401 13.69 -2.61 -10.63
CA LYS A 401 14.42 -3.47 -11.58
C LYS A 401 13.63 -3.79 -12.84
N LEU A 402 12.32 -4.05 -12.72
CA LEU A 402 11.46 -4.30 -13.88
C LEU A 402 11.27 -3.04 -14.74
N LEU A 403 11.07 -1.89 -14.12
CA LEU A 403 10.69 -0.65 -14.81
C LEU A 403 11.89 0.14 -15.32
N THR A 404 13.04 0.07 -14.66
CA THR A 404 14.21 0.89 -14.97
C THR A 404 15.46 0.08 -15.29
N GLY A 405 15.48 -1.21 -14.93
CA GLY A 405 16.65 -2.06 -15.07
C GLY A 405 17.68 -1.91 -13.95
N CYS A 406 17.42 -1.08 -12.93
CA CYS A 406 18.33 -0.93 -11.80
C CYS A 406 18.56 -2.28 -11.09
N SER A 407 19.79 -2.53 -10.69
CA SER A 407 20.21 -3.84 -10.18
C SER A 407 20.67 -3.83 -8.73
N SER A 408 20.96 -2.64 -8.19
CA SER A 408 21.30 -2.46 -6.78
C SER A 408 20.40 -1.43 -6.12
N TYR A 409 20.47 -1.43 -4.80
CA TYR A 409 19.67 -0.52 -4.01
C TYR A 409 20.21 0.91 -4.07
N GLU A 410 21.52 1.06 -4.07
CA GLU A 410 22.24 2.33 -4.18
C GLU A 410 21.88 3.04 -5.49
N GLU A 411 21.91 2.31 -6.62
CA GLU A 411 21.52 2.82 -7.93
C GLU A 411 20.05 3.31 -7.93
N PHE A 412 19.14 2.54 -7.33
CA PHE A 412 17.74 2.93 -7.21
C PHE A 412 17.58 4.24 -6.43
N LEU A 413 18.33 4.44 -5.35
CA LEU A 413 18.27 5.65 -4.54
C LEU A 413 18.89 6.86 -5.25
N GLU A 414 20.04 6.70 -5.89
CA GLU A 414 20.65 7.76 -6.70
C GLU A 414 19.69 8.26 -7.78
N LEU A 415 19.03 7.35 -8.51
CA LEU A 415 18.01 7.69 -9.50
C LEU A 415 16.80 8.40 -8.86
N SER A 416 16.34 7.90 -7.71
CA SER A 416 15.21 8.50 -6.97
C SER A 416 15.51 9.92 -6.50
N GLU A 417 16.77 10.24 -6.21
CA GLU A 417 17.21 11.58 -5.79
C GLU A 417 17.23 12.59 -6.93
N MET A 418 17.54 12.13 -8.14
CA MET A 418 17.56 12.95 -9.34
C MET A 418 16.17 13.16 -9.95
N GLY A 419 15.17 12.38 -9.51
CA GLY A 419 13.83 12.37 -10.05
C GLY A 419 12.85 13.34 -9.39
N ASN A 420 11.75 13.58 -10.10
CA ASN A 420 10.59 14.31 -9.60
C ASN A 420 9.35 13.41 -9.65
N SER A 421 8.91 12.92 -8.48
CA SER A 421 7.71 12.07 -8.39
C SER A 421 6.44 12.75 -8.90
N LEU A 422 6.34 14.09 -8.81
CA LEU A 422 5.16 14.84 -9.25
C LEU A 422 4.95 14.82 -10.77
N SER A 423 5.95 14.39 -11.55
CA SER A 423 5.79 14.11 -12.99
C SER A 423 4.94 12.85 -13.25
N ILE A 424 4.90 11.92 -12.29
CA ILE A 424 4.28 10.59 -12.40
C ILE A 424 3.04 10.47 -11.52
N ASP A 425 3.04 11.13 -10.37
CA ASP A 425 2.00 11.04 -9.36
C ASP A 425 0.86 12.04 -9.57
N LEU A 426 -0.37 11.60 -9.30
CA LEU A 426 -1.58 12.42 -9.37
C LEU A 426 -1.80 13.13 -8.03
N THR A 427 -1.90 14.46 -8.06
CA THR A 427 -2.07 15.33 -6.89
C THR A 427 -3.50 15.90 -6.78
N ILE A 428 -3.81 16.56 -5.67
CA ILE A 428 -5.08 17.30 -5.51
C ILE A 428 -5.20 18.40 -6.55
N GLU A 429 -4.10 19.11 -6.82
CA GLU A 429 -4.06 20.18 -7.82
C GLU A 429 -4.45 19.69 -9.22
N ASP A 430 -3.97 18.51 -9.60
CA ASP A 430 -4.29 17.89 -10.89
C ASP A 430 -5.78 17.52 -11.03
N ILE A 431 -6.48 17.31 -9.91
CA ILE A 431 -7.89 16.91 -9.92
C ILE A 431 -8.82 18.12 -9.75
N CYS A 432 -8.50 19.02 -8.83
CA CYS A 432 -9.39 20.09 -8.37
C CYS A 432 -8.98 21.51 -8.80
N GLY A 433 -7.75 21.69 -9.31
CA GLY A 433 -7.14 23.01 -9.54
C GLY A 433 -6.68 23.72 -8.26
N GLU A 434 -6.19 24.96 -8.39
CA GLU A 434 -5.55 25.73 -7.30
C GLU A 434 -6.50 26.15 -6.15
N GLY A 435 -7.82 25.99 -6.32
CA GLY A 435 -8.84 26.54 -5.42
C GLY A 435 -9.38 25.59 -4.33
N TYR A 436 -9.11 24.28 -4.39
CA TYR A 436 -9.66 23.33 -3.44
C TYR A 436 -8.75 23.13 -2.22
N ARG A 437 -9.16 23.65 -1.06
CA ARG A 437 -8.42 23.53 0.22
C ARG A 437 -9.23 22.85 1.34
N LYS A 438 -10.21 22.04 0.97
CA LYS A 438 -11.05 21.33 1.95
C LYS A 438 -10.25 20.19 2.59
N TYR A 439 -10.54 19.88 3.86
CA TYR A 439 -9.89 18.81 4.64
C TYR A 439 -8.40 19.02 4.98
N GLY A 440 -7.83 20.20 4.72
CA GLY A 440 -6.50 20.57 5.21
C GLY A 440 -5.32 19.94 4.44
N PHE A 441 -5.58 19.29 3.30
CA PHE A 441 -4.52 18.79 2.43
C PHE A 441 -3.90 19.93 1.60
N PRO A 442 -2.57 19.94 1.42
CA PRO A 442 -1.93 20.85 0.47
C PRO A 442 -2.28 20.46 -0.99
N SER A 443 -2.19 21.41 -1.93
CA SER A 443 -2.48 21.13 -3.35
C SER A 443 -1.55 20.07 -3.95
N SER A 444 -0.28 20.05 -3.48
CA SER A 444 0.74 19.07 -3.85
C SER A 444 0.55 17.69 -3.21
N PHE A 445 -0.48 17.49 -2.40
CA PHE A 445 -0.77 16.18 -1.80
C PHE A 445 -1.02 15.15 -2.90
N VAL A 446 -0.25 14.06 -2.89
CA VAL A 446 -0.40 12.95 -3.83
C VAL A 446 -1.64 12.15 -3.46
N VAL A 447 -2.65 12.19 -4.32
CA VAL A 447 -3.89 11.44 -4.19
C VAL A 447 -3.71 10.01 -4.70
N GLY A 448 -2.95 9.82 -5.78
CA GLY A 448 -2.70 8.49 -6.35
C GLY A 448 -1.32 8.39 -6.99
N SER A 449 -0.48 7.52 -6.46
CA SER A 449 0.84 7.25 -7.04
C SER A 449 0.69 6.65 -8.44
N PHE A 450 1.61 6.98 -9.37
CA PHE A 450 1.54 6.58 -10.78
C PHE A 450 0.27 7.03 -11.54
N GLY A 451 -0.53 7.95 -10.97
CA GLY A 451 -1.80 8.35 -11.57
C GLY A 451 -1.72 9.24 -12.81
N LYS A 452 -0.53 9.75 -13.17
CA LYS A 452 -0.30 10.47 -14.44
C LYS A 452 0.17 9.56 -15.57
N VAL A 453 0.41 8.27 -15.31
CA VAL A 453 0.80 7.32 -16.35
C VAL A 453 -0.34 7.09 -17.34
N ASN A 454 -0.19 7.67 -18.52
CA ASN A 454 -1.16 7.58 -19.61
C ASN A 454 -0.73 6.61 -20.72
N SER A 455 0.56 6.33 -20.84
CA SER A 455 1.19 5.48 -21.85
C SER A 455 1.73 4.18 -21.25
N SER A 456 1.77 3.12 -22.06
CA SER A 456 2.42 1.85 -21.70
C SER A 456 3.91 1.83 -22.02
N LYS A 457 4.45 2.85 -22.70
CA LYS A 457 5.85 2.89 -23.10
C LYS A 457 6.71 3.49 -22.00
N LEU A 458 7.53 2.66 -21.36
CA LEU A 458 8.52 3.10 -20.37
C LEU A 458 9.46 4.19 -20.89
N SER A 459 9.80 4.19 -22.18
CA SER A 459 10.69 5.18 -22.81
C SER A 459 10.13 6.61 -22.83
N GLU A 460 8.83 6.79 -22.56
CA GLU A 460 8.19 8.11 -22.50
C GLU A 460 8.33 8.77 -21.11
N TYR A 461 8.87 8.04 -20.13
CA TYR A 461 9.09 8.49 -18.77
C TYR A 461 10.58 8.49 -18.42
N LYS A 462 10.99 9.43 -17.57
CA LYS A 462 12.33 9.43 -16.99
C LYS A 462 12.42 8.31 -15.95
N LEU A 463 13.52 7.55 -15.99
CA LEU A 463 13.75 6.47 -15.02
C LEU A 463 13.85 7.02 -13.60
N GLU A 464 14.46 8.19 -13.46
CA GLU A 464 14.60 8.95 -12.22
C GLU A 464 13.22 9.27 -11.61
N ASP A 465 12.28 9.75 -12.43
CA ASP A 465 10.93 10.12 -11.98
C ASP A 465 10.13 8.87 -11.54
N ILE A 466 10.31 7.72 -12.22
CA ILE A 466 9.74 6.43 -11.82
C ILE A 466 10.29 6.00 -10.46
N CYS A 467 11.63 6.02 -10.30
CA CYS A 467 12.29 5.65 -9.05
C CYS A 467 11.83 6.56 -7.89
N ALA A 468 11.76 7.88 -8.12
CA ALA A 468 11.27 8.85 -7.14
C ALA A 468 9.82 8.57 -6.71
N SER A 469 8.92 8.26 -7.65
CA SER A 469 7.53 7.89 -7.34
C SER A 469 7.44 6.57 -6.56
N LEU A 470 8.22 5.54 -6.93
CA LEU A 470 8.28 4.28 -6.17
C LEU A 470 8.76 4.50 -4.73
N LEU A 471 9.83 5.28 -4.54
CA LEU A 471 10.38 5.56 -3.22
C LEU A 471 9.38 6.33 -2.35
N TYR A 472 8.78 7.37 -2.90
CA TYR A 472 7.77 8.18 -2.20
C TYR A 472 6.55 7.32 -1.80
N CYS A 473 6.02 6.53 -2.74
CA CYS A 473 4.92 5.61 -2.52
C CYS A 473 5.21 4.64 -1.37
N PHE A 474 6.41 4.07 -1.34
CA PHE A 474 6.81 3.15 -0.29
C PHE A 474 6.92 3.80 1.08
N ILE A 475 7.59 4.96 1.16
CA ILE A 475 7.78 5.68 2.42
C ILE A 475 6.44 6.09 2.99
N TYR A 476 5.53 6.59 2.14
CA TYR A 476 4.18 6.96 2.53
C TYR A 476 3.41 5.76 3.09
N ASN A 477 3.39 4.65 2.36
CA ASN A 477 2.71 3.42 2.78
C ASN A 477 3.27 2.85 4.09
N THR A 478 4.59 2.73 4.19
CA THR A 478 5.27 2.23 5.38
C THR A 478 4.98 3.14 6.57
N GLY A 479 5.13 4.46 6.40
CA GLY A 479 4.81 5.44 7.42
C GLY A 479 3.36 5.33 7.90
N GLN A 480 2.42 5.11 6.98
CA GLN A 480 1.01 4.98 7.29
C GLN A 480 0.69 3.74 8.14
N ILE A 481 1.22 2.58 7.77
CA ILE A 481 1.03 1.34 8.55
C ILE A 481 1.67 1.50 9.94
N VAL A 482 2.90 2.05 10.00
CA VAL A 482 3.59 2.31 11.27
C VAL A 482 2.78 3.26 12.15
N TYR A 483 2.23 4.34 11.58
CA TYR A 483 1.38 5.27 12.30
C TYR A 483 0.17 4.58 12.93
N LEU A 484 -0.56 3.77 12.16
CA LEU A 484 -1.75 3.05 12.65
C LEU A 484 -1.39 2.04 13.74
N VAL A 485 -0.36 1.22 13.52
CA VAL A 485 0.09 0.21 14.50
C VAL A 485 0.55 0.87 15.79
N THR A 486 1.37 1.92 15.71
CA THR A 486 1.82 2.66 16.91
C THR A 486 0.65 3.28 17.67
N LYS A 487 -0.39 3.78 16.98
CA LYS A 487 -1.61 4.31 17.61
C LYS A 487 -2.42 3.23 18.31
N ILE A 488 -2.57 2.05 17.70
CA ILE A 488 -3.27 0.89 18.29
C ILE A 488 -2.58 0.45 19.58
N LEU A 489 -1.25 0.34 19.56
CA LEU A 489 -0.46 -0.13 20.71
C LEU A 489 -0.26 0.95 21.79
N GLY A 490 -0.44 2.24 21.45
CA GLY A 490 -0.20 3.35 22.37
C GLY A 490 1.27 3.54 22.78
N VAL A 491 2.23 2.99 22.03
CA VAL A 491 3.65 3.12 22.33
C VAL A 491 4.20 4.50 21.95
N LYS A 492 5.22 4.97 22.66
CA LYS A 492 5.84 6.29 22.46
C LYS A 492 7.18 6.24 21.71
N ARG A 493 7.67 5.05 21.42
CA ARG A 493 8.98 4.80 20.84
C ARG A 493 8.92 3.82 19.69
N ILE A 494 9.68 4.14 18.66
CA ILE A 494 9.83 3.33 17.47
C ILE A 494 11.32 3.15 17.20
N PHE A 495 11.76 1.89 17.07
CA PHE A 495 13.10 1.52 16.66
C PHE A 495 13.04 0.88 15.27
N PHE A 496 13.71 1.51 14.32
CA PHE A 496 13.88 0.99 12.97
C PHE A 496 15.20 0.25 12.84
N ARG A 497 15.15 -0.87 12.10
CA ARG A 497 16.31 -1.58 11.58
C ARG A 497 16.09 -2.04 10.14
N GLY A 498 17.20 -2.40 9.50
CA GLY A 498 17.24 -3.12 8.23
C GLY A 498 17.98 -2.33 7.17
N ALA A 499 18.73 -3.06 6.33
CA ALA A 499 19.62 -2.50 5.31
C ALA A 499 18.92 -1.53 4.34
N PHE A 500 17.59 -1.67 4.16
CA PHE A 500 16.82 -0.76 3.33
C PHE A 500 16.71 0.67 3.91
N VAL A 501 16.84 0.84 5.23
CA VAL A 501 16.61 2.15 5.87
C VAL A 501 17.84 2.70 6.54
N CYS A 502 18.60 1.88 7.25
CA CYS A 502 19.56 2.38 8.23
C CYS A 502 20.89 2.90 7.66
N ASP A 503 21.22 2.60 6.40
CA ASP A 503 22.38 3.16 5.69
C ASP A 503 22.03 4.34 4.76
N HIS A 504 20.77 4.80 4.78
CA HIS A 504 20.26 5.76 3.79
C HIS A 504 19.60 6.97 4.44
N GLU A 505 20.40 8.02 4.66
CA GLU A 505 20.01 9.23 5.39
C GLU A 505 18.71 9.86 4.87
N LYS A 506 18.52 9.89 3.56
CA LYS A 506 17.31 10.46 2.95
C LYS A 506 16.05 9.70 3.35
N ILE A 507 16.09 8.37 3.38
CA ILE A 507 14.94 7.54 3.78
C ILE A 507 14.66 7.71 5.27
N MET A 508 15.71 7.69 6.08
CA MET A 508 15.59 7.95 7.52
C MET A 508 14.94 9.31 7.79
N ASP A 509 15.36 10.35 7.07
CA ASP A 509 14.81 11.69 7.21
C ASP A 509 13.35 11.78 6.72
N GLU A 510 13.02 11.16 5.58
CA GLU A 510 11.65 11.17 5.05
C GLU A 510 10.67 10.40 5.95
N ILE A 511 11.02 9.20 6.43
CA ILE A 511 10.22 8.45 7.41
C ILE A 511 10.08 9.27 8.70
N SER A 512 11.18 9.86 9.18
CA SER A 512 11.16 10.70 10.39
C SER A 512 10.24 11.90 10.23
N ARG A 513 10.28 12.59 9.10
CA ARG A 513 9.45 13.76 8.82
C ARG A 513 7.98 13.39 8.73
N PHE A 514 7.66 12.29 8.03
CA PHE A 514 6.31 11.76 7.94
C PHE A 514 5.74 11.46 9.33
N LEU A 515 6.47 10.69 10.15
CA LEU A 515 6.01 10.30 11.48
C LEU A 515 5.94 11.49 12.43
N LYS A 516 6.93 12.39 12.44
CA LYS A 516 6.91 13.62 13.26
C LYS A 516 5.69 14.48 12.93
N HIS A 517 5.34 14.61 11.65
CA HIS A 517 4.17 15.37 11.21
C HIS A 517 2.87 14.69 11.70
N ARG A 518 2.68 13.39 11.43
CA ARG A 518 1.48 12.63 11.83
C ARG A 518 1.29 12.57 13.35
N PHE A 519 2.37 12.42 14.12
CA PHE A 519 2.33 12.37 15.59
C PHE A 519 2.45 13.74 16.26
N LYS A 520 2.59 14.84 15.51
CA LYS A 520 2.84 16.20 16.04
C LYS A 520 3.99 16.24 17.07
N GLY A 521 5.06 15.47 16.80
CA GLY A 521 6.23 15.35 17.68
C GLY A 521 6.05 14.47 18.92
N GLY A 522 4.90 13.81 19.11
CA GLY A 522 4.62 12.97 20.28
C GLY A 522 5.26 11.58 20.29
N ILE A 523 6.17 11.28 19.36
CA ILE A 523 6.81 9.98 19.20
C ILE A 523 8.33 10.15 19.08
N GLN A 524 9.09 9.27 19.73
CA GLN A 524 10.53 9.15 19.52
C GLN A 524 10.79 8.10 18.43
N VAL A 525 11.36 8.54 17.31
CA VAL A 525 11.84 7.67 16.23
C VAL A 525 13.34 7.49 16.40
N THR A 526 13.81 6.25 16.33
CA THR A 526 15.23 5.91 16.51
C THR A 526 15.65 4.90 15.45
N PHE A 527 16.80 5.14 14.83
CA PHE A 527 17.47 4.21 13.93
C PHE A 527 18.69 3.67 14.68
N MET A 528 18.90 2.36 14.65
CA MET A 528 20.01 1.72 15.34
C MET A 528 21.25 1.71 14.43
N CYS A 529 22.44 1.86 15.01
CA CYS A 529 23.70 1.57 14.32
C CYS A 529 24.05 0.08 14.49
N HIS A 530 24.79 -0.50 13.53
CA HIS A 530 25.14 -1.93 13.51
C HIS A 530 23.92 -2.86 13.52
N GLU A 531 22.79 -2.33 13.06
CA GLU A 531 21.49 -2.97 13.04
C GLU A 531 21.45 -4.20 12.13
N GLY A 532 22.29 -4.21 11.08
CA GLY A 532 22.54 -5.37 10.22
C GLY A 532 23.17 -6.57 10.95
N PHE A 533 23.71 -6.36 12.16
CA PHE A 533 24.40 -7.39 12.95
C PHE A 533 23.66 -7.76 14.24
N LEU A 534 22.39 -7.38 14.41
CA LEU A 534 21.68 -7.62 15.67
C LEU A 534 21.46 -9.10 15.98
N GLY A 535 21.34 -9.94 14.94
CA GLY A 535 21.23 -11.40 15.11
C GLY A 535 22.53 -11.98 15.65
N GLU A 536 23.65 -11.60 15.04
CA GLU A 536 25.01 -12.00 15.41
C GLU A 536 25.36 -11.47 16.80
N GLN A 537 25.00 -10.23 17.12
CA GLN A 537 25.19 -9.65 18.46
C GLN A 537 24.36 -10.39 19.51
N GLY A 538 23.10 -10.73 19.20
CA GLY A 538 22.25 -11.52 20.08
C GLY A 538 22.82 -12.93 20.31
N ALA A 539 23.28 -13.59 19.24
CA ALA A 539 23.93 -14.89 19.31
C ALA A 539 25.24 -14.82 20.11
N PHE A 540 26.06 -13.80 19.88
CA PHE A 540 27.30 -13.56 20.65
C PHE A 540 27.00 -13.36 22.13
N TRP A 541 25.97 -12.58 22.47
CA TRP A 541 25.61 -12.35 23.87
C TRP A 541 24.99 -13.59 24.54
N SER A 542 24.47 -14.55 23.77
CA SER A 542 23.98 -15.81 24.32
C SER A 542 25.09 -16.64 24.99
N TYR A 543 26.36 -16.43 24.63
CA TYR A 543 27.50 -17.04 25.32
C TYR A 543 27.63 -16.64 26.80
N GLN A 544 27.18 -15.43 27.18
CA GLN A 544 27.13 -15.05 28.60
C GLN A 544 26.11 -15.88 29.37
N ASN A 545 25.01 -16.26 28.72
CA ASN A 545 23.98 -17.12 29.32
C ASN A 545 24.44 -18.60 29.42
N MET A 546 25.51 -18.98 28.73
CA MET A 546 26.14 -20.32 28.84
C MET A 546 27.17 -20.42 29.98
N GLY A 547 27.28 -19.41 30.85
CA GLY A 547 28.18 -19.48 32.01
C GLY A 547 29.66 -19.25 31.68
N ILE A 548 29.97 -18.53 30.60
CA ILE A 548 31.34 -18.03 30.35
C ILE A 548 31.56 -16.79 31.22
N ASP A 549 31.58 -16.98 32.54
CA ASP A 549 32.17 -16.01 33.49
C ASP A 549 33.72 -16.04 33.42
N ALA A 550 34.30 -16.85 32.53
CA ALA A 550 35.75 -17.02 32.35
C ALA A 550 36.35 -16.24 31.16
N LEU A 551 35.87 -15.02 30.89
CA LEU A 551 36.64 -14.04 30.09
C LEU A 551 37.59 -13.20 30.96
N ASP A 552 37.90 -13.67 32.16
CA ASP A 552 39.20 -13.45 32.84
C ASP A 552 40.27 -14.48 32.37
N GLY A 553 40.03 -15.19 31.26
CA GLY A 553 41.02 -16.00 30.57
C GLY A 553 42.11 -15.16 29.87
N PRO A 554 43.32 -15.73 29.69
CA PRO A 554 44.56 -14.98 29.42
C PRO A 554 44.45 -14.05 28.20
N LYS A 555 45.12 -12.89 28.31
CA LYS A 555 45.10 -11.76 27.36
C LYS A 555 45.23 -12.15 25.88
N ASP A 556 45.78 -13.31 25.60
CA ASP A 556 46.05 -13.85 24.26
C ASP A 556 44.76 -14.17 23.46
N ILE A 557 43.64 -14.56 24.10
CA ILE A 557 42.37 -14.83 23.37
C ILE A 557 41.69 -13.53 22.92
N ARG A 558 41.86 -12.44 23.68
CA ARG A 558 41.40 -11.10 23.26
C ARG A 558 42.17 -10.61 22.05
N GLU A 559 43.48 -10.86 21.98
CA GLU A 559 44.30 -10.46 20.83
C GLU A 559 44.02 -11.32 19.58
N VAL A 560 43.65 -12.60 19.72
CA VAL A 560 43.31 -13.45 18.57
C VAL A 560 41.93 -13.11 17.97
N LEU A 561 40.93 -12.76 18.80
CA LEU A 561 39.59 -12.37 18.33
C LEU A 561 39.50 -10.91 17.87
N LEU A 562 40.31 -10.01 18.44
CA LEU A 562 40.38 -8.58 18.03
C LEU A 562 41.49 -8.29 17.01
N GLY A 563 42.37 -9.26 16.75
CA GLY A 563 43.51 -9.16 15.83
C GLY A 563 43.28 -9.79 14.45
N ALA A 564 42.09 -10.28 14.15
CA ALA A 564 41.75 -10.67 12.79
C ALA A 564 41.76 -9.41 11.90
N PRO A 565 42.58 -9.36 10.83
CA PRO A 565 42.68 -8.16 10.01
C PRO A 565 41.33 -7.87 9.36
N TYR A 566 40.79 -6.69 9.67
CA TYR A 566 39.71 -6.04 8.94
C TYR A 566 40.06 -6.01 7.45
N THR A 567 39.35 -6.79 6.62
CA THR A 567 39.44 -6.73 5.14
C THR A 567 38.29 -5.95 4.50
N GLY A 568 37.72 -4.98 5.23
CA GLY A 568 36.72 -4.05 4.72
C GLY A 568 37.27 -2.63 4.74
N GLN A 569 38.05 -2.24 3.72
CA GLN A 569 38.36 -0.82 3.50
C GLN A 569 37.11 -0.14 2.91
N PHE A 570 36.35 0.55 3.75
CA PHE A 570 35.63 1.75 3.31
C PHE A 570 36.66 2.89 3.22
N GLN A 571 37.13 3.20 2.01
CA GLN A 571 37.80 4.47 1.78
C GLN A 571 36.74 5.57 1.68
N SER A 572 36.51 6.29 2.77
CA SER A 572 36.09 7.68 2.69
C SER A 572 37.27 8.48 2.10
N LEU A 573 37.08 9.06 0.92
CA LEU A 573 38.06 9.98 0.33
C LEU A 573 37.99 11.34 1.05
N PRO A 574 39.11 11.89 1.56
CA PRO A 574 39.26 13.33 1.70
C PRO A 574 39.74 13.93 0.38
N LEU A 575 39.14 15.06 -0.02
CA LEU A 575 39.62 15.93 -1.08
C LEU A 575 41.08 16.37 -0.83
N ALA A 576 42.04 15.85 -1.61
CA ALA A 576 43.32 16.52 -1.88
C ALA A 576 44.06 15.94 -3.11
N GLN A 577 44.22 16.81 -4.11
CA GLN A 577 45.19 16.87 -5.22
C GLN A 577 46.08 15.65 -5.55
N GLN A 578 45.94 15.16 -6.79
CA GLN A 578 46.73 14.09 -7.41
C GLN A 578 48.20 14.46 -7.67
N GLN A 579 49.12 13.68 -7.09
CA GLN A 579 50.34 13.22 -7.76
C GLN A 579 50.11 11.76 -8.19
N LYS A 580 49.86 11.53 -9.48
CA LYS A 580 49.76 10.20 -10.10
C LYS A 580 51.12 9.80 -10.66
N ASP A 581 51.77 8.80 -10.06
CA ASP A 581 52.70 7.88 -10.76
C ASP A 581 53.26 6.76 -9.87
N GLY A 582 53.08 6.81 -8.54
CA GLY A 582 53.63 5.81 -7.62
C GLY A 582 52.76 4.58 -7.33
N GLN A 583 51.44 4.62 -7.56
CA GLN A 583 50.52 3.58 -7.07
C GLN A 583 50.41 2.34 -7.99
N ASN A 584 50.55 2.48 -9.31
CA ASN A 584 50.38 1.34 -10.23
C ASN A 584 51.44 0.23 -10.02
N LYS A 585 52.70 0.59 -9.76
CA LYS A 585 53.79 -0.39 -9.57
C LYS A 585 53.68 -1.20 -8.27
N ARG A 586 52.88 -0.76 -7.30
CA ARG A 586 52.67 -1.46 -6.03
C ARG A 586 51.54 -2.48 -6.14
N VAL A 587 50.50 -2.14 -6.90
CA VAL A 587 49.35 -3.03 -7.16
C VAL A 587 49.77 -4.21 -8.03
N GLU A 588 50.56 -3.99 -9.08
CA GLU A 588 51.05 -5.08 -9.95
C GLU A 588 51.87 -6.12 -9.17
N ARG A 589 52.77 -5.69 -8.27
CA ARG A 589 53.54 -6.62 -7.44
C ARG A 589 52.70 -7.41 -6.43
N GLN A 590 51.64 -6.79 -5.89
CA GLN A 590 50.74 -7.48 -4.97
C GLN A 590 49.88 -8.53 -5.70
N VAL A 591 49.44 -8.23 -6.93
CA VAL A 591 48.74 -9.21 -7.78
C VAL A 591 49.64 -10.39 -8.14
N GLU A 592 50.91 -10.15 -8.45
CA GLU A 592 51.86 -11.22 -8.78
C GLU A 592 52.18 -12.12 -7.57
N SER A 593 52.28 -11.53 -6.37
CA SER A 593 52.45 -12.27 -5.10
C SER A 593 51.25 -13.16 -4.80
N LEU A 594 50.03 -12.64 -4.95
CA LEU A 594 48.79 -13.40 -4.71
C LEU A 594 48.64 -14.55 -5.70
N ARG A 595 49.04 -14.36 -6.97
CA ARG A 595 49.04 -15.45 -7.96
C ARG A 595 50.03 -16.57 -7.63
N HIS A 596 51.13 -16.26 -6.92
CA HIS A 596 52.08 -17.26 -6.51
C HIS A 596 51.57 -18.07 -5.31
N GLU A 597 50.93 -17.41 -4.34
CA GLU A 597 50.28 -18.06 -3.20
C GLU A 597 49.13 -19.00 -3.62
N ASP A 598 48.34 -18.59 -4.61
CA ASP A 598 47.20 -19.38 -5.14
C ASP A 598 47.66 -20.67 -5.85
N VAL A 599 48.86 -20.64 -6.45
CA VAL A 599 49.49 -21.82 -7.07
C VAL A 599 50.01 -22.81 -6.02
N VAL A 600 50.59 -22.29 -4.93
CA VAL A 600 51.06 -23.12 -3.80
C VAL A 600 49.88 -23.77 -3.09
N LEU A 601 48.81 -23.02 -2.82
CA LEU A 601 47.58 -23.53 -2.21
C LEU A 601 46.92 -24.62 -3.07
N LYS A 602 46.91 -24.47 -4.40
CA LYS A 602 46.40 -25.53 -5.30
C LYS A 602 47.24 -26.80 -5.24
N ALA A 603 48.56 -26.69 -5.17
CA ALA A 603 49.45 -27.84 -5.04
C ALA A 603 49.26 -28.57 -3.70
N ASP A 604 49.07 -27.83 -2.61
CA ASP A 604 48.84 -28.42 -1.28
C ASP A 604 47.46 -29.10 -1.18
N VAL A 605 46.43 -28.56 -1.84
CA VAL A 605 45.09 -29.17 -1.92
C VAL A 605 45.11 -30.45 -2.77
N GLU A 606 45.86 -30.48 -3.87
CA GLU A 606 46.06 -31.70 -4.67
C GLU A 606 46.82 -32.77 -3.87
N LEU A 607 47.84 -32.37 -3.10
CA LEU A 607 48.58 -33.29 -2.23
C LEU A 607 47.67 -33.90 -1.15
N LEU A 608 46.83 -33.09 -0.48
CA LEU A 608 45.91 -33.54 0.57
C LEU A 608 44.76 -34.41 0.05
N THR A 609 44.33 -34.20 -1.19
CA THR A 609 43.29 -35.03 -1.84
C THR A 609 43.83 -36.37 -2.34
N THR A 610 45.13 -36.50 -2.60
CA THR A 610 45.77 -37.80 -2.86
C THR A 610 45.98 -38.65 -1.62
N THR A 611 46.22 -38.05 -0.44
CA THR A 611 46.47 -38.80 0.81
C THR A 611 45.21 -39.32 1.50
N THR A 612 44.02 -38.92 1.05
CA THR A 612 42.72 -39.33 1.63
C THR A 612 42.04 -40.47 0.86
N ARG A 613 42.74 -41.11 -0.09
CA ARG A 613 42.23 -42.19 -0.96
C ARG A 613 42.96 -43.53 -0.85
N GLU A 614 43.74 -43.75 0.21
CA GLU A 614 44.27 -45.09 0.57
C GLU A 614 43.57 -45.68 1.79
#